data_AF-X1AWZ2-F1
#
_entry.id   AF-X1AWZ2-F1
#
_cell.length_a   1.000
_cell.length_b   1.000
_cell.length_c   1.000
_cell.angle_alpha   90.00
_cell.angle_beta   90.00
_cell.angle_gamma   90.00
#
_symmetry.space_group_name_H-M   'P 1'
#
loop_
_entity.id
_entity.type
_entity.pdbx_description
1 polymer ?
#
loop_
_entity_poly.entity_id
_entity_poly.type
_entity_poly.pdbx_seq_one_letter_code
_entity_poly.pdbx_strand_id
1 'polypeptide(L)' 'MDPVQYEKIADQLMQFRCKLPKDDHLTCKQAQGEVYRMKNQIDRLLFRLDKLASLDNRGWIR' A
#
# COMPACT_ATOMS: atom_id res chain seq x y z
N MET A 1 -1.89 -9.44 -16.30
CA MET A 1 -0.67 -9.64 -15.49
C MET A 1 -0.85 -10.94 -14.72
N ASP A 2 0.22 -11.64 -14.31
CA ASP A 2 -0.02 -12.82 -13.46
C ASP A 2 -0.59 -12.38 -12.10
N PRO A 3 -1.66 -13.00 -11.58
CA PRO A 3 -2.23 -12.69 -10.25
C PRO A 3 -1.18 -12.66 -9.13
N VAL A 4 -0.14 -13.48 -9.26
CA VAL A 4 1.03 -13.58 -8.38
C VAL A 4 1.81 -12.24 -8.30
N GLN A 5 1.78 -11.41 -9.35
CA GLN A 5 2.46 -10.11 -9.35
C GLN A 5 1.75 -9.08 -8.47
N TYR A 6 0.41 -9.06 -8.45
CA TYR A 6 -0.36 -8.15 -7.59
C TYR A 6 -0.14 -8.47 -6.11
N GLU A 7 -0.15 -9.75 -5.76
CA GLU A 7 0.09 -10.24 -4.39
C GLU A 7 1.49 -9.86 -3.90
N LYS A 8 2.52 -10.08 -4.72
CA LYS A 8 3.90 -9.71 -4.38
C LYS A 8 4.08 -8.20 -4.13
N ILE A 9 3.43 -7.36 -4.93
CA ILE A 9 3.48 -5.90 -4.75
C ILE A 9 2.73 -5.50 -3.47
N ALA A 10 1.57 -6.10 -3.20
CA ALA A 10 0.81 -5.86 -1.99
C ALA A 10 1.63 -6.21 -0.73
N ASP A 11 2.30 -7.36 -0.74
CA ASP A 11 3.20 -7.78 0.35
C ASP A 11 4.33 -6.79 0.59
N GLN A 12 4.99 -6.31 -0.48
CA GLN A 12 6.07 -5.33 -0.36
C GLN A 12 5.57 -4.01 0.24
N LEU A 13 4.39 -3.56 -0.16
CA LEU A 13 3.75 -2.35 0.38
C LEU A 13 3.38 -2.51 1.85
N MET A 14 2.81 -3.66 2.24
CA MET A 14 2.52 -3.96 3.64
C MET A 14 3.78 -4.00 4.50
N GLN A 15 4.85 -4.65 4.01
CA GLN A 15 6.13 -4.69 4.72
C GLN A 15 6.72 -3.29 4.89
N PHE A 16 6.66 -2.44 3.86
CA PHE A 16 7.13 -1.06 3.95
C PHE A 16 6.32 -0.25 4.96
N ARG A 17 4.98 -0.39 4.93
CA ARG A 17 4.08 0.26 5.90
C ARG A 17 4.42 -0.09 7.34
N CYS A 18 4.73 -1.35 7.62
CA CYS A 18 5.13 -1.81 8.96
C CYS A 18 6.47 -1.25 9.44
N LYS A 19 7.35 -0.84 8.51
CA LYS A 19 8.64 -0.22 8.82
C LYS A 19 8.55 1.29 9.04
N LEU A 20 7.40 1.92 8.72
CA LEU A 20 7.23 3.35 8.95
C LEU A 20 7.25 3.66 10.46
N PRO A 21 7.86 4.79 10.86
CA PRO A 21 7.91 5.18 12.26
C PRO A 21 6.51 5.22 12.91
N LYS A 22 6.47 4.89 14.20
CA LYS A 22 5.31 5.16 15.04
C LYS A 22 5.32 6.62 15.48
N ASP A 23 4.15 7.16 15.77
CA ASP A 23 3.96 8.57 16.07
C ASP A 23 4.81 9.02 17.29
N ASP A 24 5.01 8.12 18.25
CA ASP A 24 5.84 8.32 19.45
C ASP A 24 7.34 8.54 19.14
N HIS A 25 7.81 8.15 17.94
CA HIS A 25 9.19 8.36 17.50
C HIS A 25 9.37 9.65 16.68
N LEU A 26 8.29 10.39 16.41
CA LEU A 26 8.30 11.57 15.55
C LEU A 26 8.06 12.82 16.40
N THR A 27 9.11 13.58 16.64
CA THR A 27 9.04 14.82 17.44
C THR A 27 8.54 16.02 16.63
N CYS A 28 8.62 15.96 15.31
CA CYS A 28 8.18 17.02 14.41
C CYS A 28 6.78 16.75 13.85
N LYS A 29 5.85 17.70 14.03
CA LYS A 29 4.48 17.61 13.48
C LYS A 29 4.45 17.40 11.96
N GLN A 30 5.40 17.99 11.23
CA GLN A 30 5.51 17.78 9.79
C GLN A 30 5.86 16.32 9.46
N ALA A 31 6.80 15.73 10.19
CA ALA A 31 7.18 14.33 10.01
C ALA A 31 6.03 13.37 10.36
N GLN A 32 5.28 13.65 11.44
CA GLN A 32 4.05 12.92 11.78
C GLN A 32 3.03 12.99 10.63
N GLY A 33 2.81 14.19 10.09
CA GLY A 33 1.91 14.40 8.95
C GLY A 33 2.32 13.61 7.71
N GLU A 34 3.61 13.60 7.36
CA GLU A 34 4.12 12.85 6.22
C GLU A 34 4.01 11.33 6.41
N VAL A 35 4.32 10.80 7.61
CA VAL A 35 4.16 9.38 7.91
C VAL A 35 2.69 8.96 7.86
N TYR A 36 1.78 9.78 8.39
CA TYR A 36 0.33 9.53 8.29
C TYR A 36 -0.14 9.50 6.83
N ARG A 37 0.26 10.50 6.03
CA ARG A 37 -0.07 10.57 4.60
C ARG A 37 0.44 9.34 3.85
N MET A 38 1.68 8.92 4.14
CA MET A 38 2.28 7.74 3.52
C MET A 38 1.52 6.46 3.87
N LYS A 39 1.18 6.23 5.15
CA LYS A 39 0.37 5.08 5.57
C LYS A 39 -0.98 5.05 4.84
N ASN A 40 -1.68 6.19 4.76
CA ASN A 40 -2.96 6.31 4.07
C ASN A 40 -2.82 6.09 2.55
N GLN A 41 -1.75 6.57 1.92
CA GLN A 41 -1.49 6.32 0.50
C GLN A 41 -1.25 4.83 0.24
N ILE A 42 -0.49 4.14 1.09
CA ILE A 42 -0.28 2.70 0.98
C ILE A 42 -1.60 1.95 1.10
N ASP A 43 -2.42 2.26 2.11
CA ASP A 43 -3.72 1.61 2.31
C ASP A 43 -4.65 1.80 1.09
N ARG A 44 -4.64 2.99 0.47
CA ARG A 44 -5.36 3.27 -0.77
C ARG A 44 -4.82 2.50 -1.97
N LEU A 45 -3.50 2.33 -2.07
CA LEU A 45 -2.86 1.58 -3.15
C LEU A 45 -3.17 0.08 -3.04
N LEU A 46 -3.12 -0.48 -1.84
CA LEU A 46 -3.51 -1.88 -1.58
C LEU A 46 -4.95 -2.13 -2.03
N PHE A 47 -5.89 -1.27 -1.63
CA PHE A 47 -7.29 -1.38 -2.07
C PHE A 47 -7.44 -1.32 -3.60
N ARG A 48 -6.65 -0.49 -4.28
CA ARG A 48 -6.67 -0.40 -5.75
C ARG A 48 -6.04 -1.62 -6.42
N LEU A 49 -5.00 -2.20 -5.82
CA LEU A 49 -4.38 -3.43 -6.29
C LEU A 49 -5.36 -4.60 -6.21
N ASP A 50 -6.09 -4.75 -5.10
CA ASP A 50 -7.14 -5.77 -4.97
C ASP A 50 -8.22 -5.59 -6.04
N LYS A 51 -8.64 -4.35 -6.28
CA LYS A 51 -9.60 -4.05 -7.34
C LYS A 51 -9.03 -4.41 -8.73
N LEU A 52 -7.79 -4.06 -9.02
CA LEU A 52 -7.12 -4.41 -10.27
C LEU A 52 -7.02 -5.92 -10.46
N ALA A 53 -6.55 -6.65 -9.45
CA ALA A 53 -6.50 -8.11 -9.46
C ALA A 53 -7.88 -8.72 -9.70
N SER A 54 -8.94 -8.16 -9.10
CA SER A 54 -10.32 -8.63 -9.34
C SER A 54 -10.80 -8.38 -10.78
N LEU A 55 -10.35 -7.31 -11.43
CA LEU A 55 -10.69 -6.99 -12.82
C LEU A 55 -9.90 -7.89 -13.79
N ASP A 56 -8.63 -8.15 -13.49
CA ASP A 56 -7.78 -9.06 -14.27
C ASP A 56 -8.30 -10.50 -14.17
N ASN A 57 -8.65 -10.98 -12.98
CA ASN A 57 -9.28 -12.29 -12.76
C ASN A 57 -10.64 -12.44 -13.49
N ARG A 58 -11.33 -11.34 -13.78
CA ARG A 58 -12.56 -11.34 -14.60
C ARG A 58 -12.27 -11.29 -16.10
N GLY A 59 -11.01 -11.21 -16.50
CA GLY A 59 -10.56 -11.09 -17.90
C GLY A 59 -10.81 -9.71 -18.51
N TRP A 60 -11.00 -8.68 -17.69
CA TRP A 60 -11.29 -7.31 -18.16
C TRP A 60 -10.02 -6.48 -18.38
N ILE A 61 -8.88 -7.04 -18.01
CA ILE A 61 -7.54 -6.52 -18.27
C ILE A 61 -6.84 -7.58 -19.13
N ARG A 62 -6.21 -7.15 -20.23
CA ARG A 62 -5.53 -8.03 -21.19
C ARG A 62 -4.06 -7.65 -21.28
#